data_AF-A0A1M6RQC3-F1
#
_entry.id   AF-A0A1M6RQC3-F1
#
_cell.length_a   1.000
_cell.length_b   1.000
_cell.length_c   1.000
_cell.angle_alpha   90.00
_cell.angle_beta   90.00
_cell.angle_gamma   90.00
#
_symmetry.space_group_name_H-M   'P 1'
#
loop_
_entity.id
_entity.type
_entity.pdbx_description
1 polymer ?
#
loop_
_entity_poly.entity_id
_entity_poly.type
_entity_poly.pdbx_seq_one_letter_code
_entity_poly.pdbx_strand_id
1 'polypeptide(L)' 'MNEIDGKVQGAYNGFWKLYKNFLENHNMAAYNNGLQRLCEEFPTIFCQNLAYAWVPVINQEMDKYEKEQKEKNKPGR' A
#
# COMPACT_ATOMS: atom_id res chain seq x y z
N MET A 1 -4.43 26.11 -9.48
CA MET A 1 -4.70 24.95 -8.60
C MET A 1 -4.35 25.39 -7.19
N ASN A 2 -5.24 25.22 -6.22
CA ASN A 2 -4.96 25.63 -4.85
C ASN A 2 -3.84 24.74 -4.27
N GLU A 3 -2.96 25.30 -3.43
CA GLU A 3 -1.86 24.56 -2.80
C GLU A 3 -2.36 23.33 -2.01
N ILE A 4 -3.56 23.45 -1.42
CA ILE A 4 -4.23 22.35 -0.71
C ILE A 4 -4.60 21.21 -1.67
N ASP A 5 -5.18 21.53 -2.84
CA ASP A 5 -5.57 20.53 -3.83
C ASP A 5 -4.35 19.74 -4.32
N GLY A 6 -3.23 20.42 -4.52
CA GLY A 6 -1.96 19.79 -4.91
C GLY A 6 -1.43 18.82 -3.85
N LYS A 7 -1.51 19.18 -2.57
CA LYS A 7 -1.10 18.30 -1.46
C LYS A 7 -1.99 17.07 -1.35
N VAL A 8 -3.31 17.25 -1.46
CA VAL A 8 -4.28 16.14 -1.45
C VAL A 8 -4.02 15.20 -2.62
N GLN A 9 -3.89 15.74 -3.84
CA GLN A 9 -3.60 14.94 -5.03
C GLN A 9 -2.26 14.20 -4.91
N GLY A 10 -1.22 14.85 -4.37
CA GLY A 10 0.08 14.23 -4.11
C GLY A 10 -0.01 13.02 -3.19
N ALA A 11 -0.69 13.17 -2.04
CA ALA A 11 -0.91 12.08 -1.10
C ALA A 11 -1.69 10.92 -1.75
N TYR A 12 -2.82 11.20 -2.42
CA TYR A 12 -3.60 10.17 -3.11
C TYR A 12 -2.79 9.40 -4.16
N ASN A 13 -2.03 10.11 -4.99
CA ASN A 13 -1.17 9.49 -5.99
C ASN A 13 -0.08 8.62 -5.35
N GLY A 14 0.48 9.07 -4.22
CA GLY A 14 1.44 8.32 -3.43
C GLY A 14 0.87 6.99 -2.95
N PHE A 15 -0.31 7.00 -2.32
CA PHE A 15 -1.00 5.78 -1.87
C PHE A 15 -1.23 4.79 -3.01
N TRP A 16 -1.77 5.26 -4.14
CA TRP A 16 -2.00 4.42 -5.30
C TRP A 16 -0.71 3.85 -5.90
N LYS A 17 0.38 4.62 -5.91
CA LYS A 17 1.68 4.14 -6.38
C LYS A 17 2.21 3.02 -5.49
N LEU A 18 2.14 3.19 -4.17
CA LEU A 18 2.54 2.15 -3.22
C LEU A 18 1.72 0.88 -3.37
N TYR A 19 0.40 1.02 -3.54
CA TYR A 19 -0.49 -0.12 -3.77
C TYR A 19 -0.16 -0.89 -5.05
N LYS A 20 0.00 -0.19 -6.18
CA LYS A 20 0.37 -0.84 -7.45
C LYS A 20 1.70 -1.58 -7.34
N ASN A 21 2.71 -0.94 -6.76
CA ASN A 21 3.99 -1.58 -6.53
C ASN A 21 3.85 -2.84 -5.66
N PHE A 22 3.02 -2.78 -4.62
CA PHE A 22 2.74 -3.94 -3.78
C PHE A 22 2.06 -5.07 -4.56
N LEU A 23 1.07 -4.79 -5.41
CA LEU A 23 0.45 -5.83 -6.25
C LEU A 23 1.43 -6.50 -7.23
N GLU A 24 2.46 -5.77 -7.68
CA GLU A 24 3.46 -6.31 -8.60
C GLU A 24 4.47 -7.24 -7.90
N ASN A 25 4.88 -6.90 -6.67
CA ASN A 25 6.01 -7.58 -6.01
C ASN A 25 5.68 -8.24 -4.67
N HIS A 26 4.48 -8.01 -4.12
CA HIS A 26 3.99 -8.47 -2.81
C HIS A 26 4.99 -8.25 -1.66
N ASN A 27 5.80 -7.18 -1.76
CA ASN A 27 6.84 -6.88 -0.78
C ASN A 27 6.31 -5.93 0.30
N MET A 28 5.88 -6.51 1.42
CA MET A 28 5.38 -5.76 2.58
C MET A 28 6.41 -4.79 3.19
N ALA A 29 7.69 -5.14 3.19
CA ALA A 29 8.73 -4.27 3.73
C ALA A 29 8.89 -3.01 2.87
N ALA A 30 8.89 -3.17 1.54
CA ALA A 30 8.94 -2.04 0.61
C ALA A 30 7.68 -1.17 0.73
N TYR A 31 6.51 -1.77 0.87
CA TYR A 31 5.25 -1.06 1.09
C TYR A 31 5.30 -0.23 2.38
N ASN A 32 5.64 -0.85 3.51
CA ASN A 32 5.68 -0.18 4.83
C ASN A 32 6.68 0.98 4.87
N ASN A 33 7.89 0.77 4.31
CA ASN A 33 8.90 1.83 4.22
C ASN A 33 8.43 2.99 3.33
N GLY A 34 7.76 2.68 2.22
CA GLY A 34 7.19 3.71 1.34
C GLY A 34 6.04 4.47 1.99
N LEU A 35 5.20 3.78 2.74
CA LEU A 35 4.08 4.37 3.48
C LEU A 35 4.57 5.32 4.58
N GLN A 36 5.63 4.94 5.31
CA GLN A 36 6.27 5.81 6.29
C GLN A 36 6.77 7.11 5.64
N ARG A 37 7.53 7.00 4.55
CA ARG A 37 8.04 8.18 3.81
C ARG A 37 6.91 9.08 3.30
N LEU A 38 5.81 8.49 2.80
CA LEU A 38 4.65 9.25 2.36
C LEU A 38 4.00 10.03 3.52
N CYS A 39 3.96 9.45 4.72
CA CYS A 39 3.47 10.15 5.92
C CYS A 39 4.42 11.25 6.40
N GLU A 40 5.73 11.11 6.16
CA GLU A 40 6.74 12.15 6.42
C GLU A 40 6.63 13.31 5.43
N GLU A 41 6.35 13.03 4.15
CA GLU A 41 6.13 14.03 3.09
C GLU A 41 4.83 14.82 3.27
N PHE A 42 3.79 14.18 3.80
CA PHE A 42 2.48 14.78 4.04
C PHE A 42 2.05 14.60 5.50
N PRO A 43 2.68 15.32 6.46
CA PRO A 43 2.52 15.11 7.90
C PRO A 43 1.20 15.70 8.41
N THR A 44 0.09 15.11 7.98
CA THR A 44 -1.26 15.48 8.39
C THR A 44 -1.93 14.27 9.02
N ILE A 45 -2.77 14.51 10.02
CA ILE A 45 -3.59 13.44 10.61
C ILE A 45 -4.47 12.76 9.56
N PHE A 46 -4.84 13.50 8.50
CA PHE A 46 -5.53 12.96 7.34
C PHE A 46 -4.71 11.88 6.62
N CYS A 47 -3.44 12.13 6.32
CA CYS A 47 -2.56 11.15 5.66
C CYS A 47 -2.34 9.90 6.53
N GLN A 48 -2.16 10.08 7.84
CA GLN A 48 -2.04 8.96 8.79
C GLN A 48 -3.32 8.12 8.85
N ASN A 49 -4.49 8.76 8.90
CA ASN A 49 -5.76 8.05 8.88
C ASN A 49 -5.98 7.30 7.57
N LEU A 50 -5.57 7.89 6.43
CA LEU A 50 -5.56 7.18 5.16
C LEU A 50 -4.63 5.95 5.23
N ALA A 51 -3.41 6.08 5.76
CA ALA A 51 -2.50 4.96 5.95
C ALA A 51 -3.15 3.79 6.71
N TYR A 52 -3.84 4.07 7.80
CA TYR A 52 -4.57 3.05 8.55
C TYR A 52 -5.73 2.43 7.75
N ALA A 53 -6.44 3.20 6.93
CA ALA A 53 -7.53 2.70 6.10
C ALA A 53 -7.07 1.70 5.03
N TRP A 54 -5.82 1.78 4.58
CA TRP A 54 -5.24 0.86 3.60
C TRP A 54 -4.78 -0.48 4.20
N VAL A 55 -4.49 -0.55 5.50
CA VAL A 55 -4.00 -1.77 6.19
C VAL A 55 -4.86 -3.01 5.88
N PRO A 56 -6.20 -3.00 6.06
CA PRO A 56 -7.00 -4.19 5.78
C PRO A 56 -6.96 -4.60 4.30
N VAL A 57 -6.87 -3.64 3.37
CA VAL A 57 -6.80 -3.91 1.93
C VAL A 57 -5.50 -4.64 1.59
N ILE A 58 -4.37 -4.12 2.05
CA ILE A 58 -3.05 -4.71 1.79
C ILE A 58 -2.93 -6.10 2.41
N ASN A 59 -3.37 -6.27 3.64
CA ASN A 59 -3.34 -7.57 4.30
C ASN A 59 -4.21 -8.60 3.57
N GLN A 60 -5.39 -8.20 3.09
CA GLN A 60 -6.25 -9.08 2.31
C GLN A 60 -5.60 -9.52 0.99
N GLU A 61 -4.91 -8.61 0.30
CA GLU A 61 -4.17 -8.94 -0.93
C GLU A 61 -2.97 -9.85 -0.65
N MET A 62 -2.24 -9.64 0.46
CA MET A 62 -1.17 -10.54 0.87
C MET A 62 -1.70 -11.95 1.19
N ASP A 63 -2.81 -12.05 1.92
CA ASP A 63 -3.45 -13.33 2.26
C ASP A 63 -3.86 -14.11 1.00
N LYS A 64 -4.39 -13.42 -0.02
CA LYS A 64 -4.73 -14.02 -1.32
C LYS A 64 -3.47 -14.56 -2.01
N TYR A 65 -2.44 -13.73 -2.10
CA TYR A 65 -1.17 -14.12 -2.72
C TYR A 65 -0.57 -15.35 -2.04
N GLU A 66 -0.51 -15.38 -0.71
CA GLU A 66 0.04 -16.53 0.02
C GLU A 66 -0.76 -17.82 -0.21
N LYS A 67 -2.10 -17.74 -0.29
CA LYS A 67 -2.95 -18.89 -0.61
C LYS A 67 -2.65 -19.42 -2.01
N GLU A 68 -2.54 -18.54 -3.00
CA GLU A 68 -2.21 -18.93 -4.37
C GLU A 68 -0.81 -19.57 -4.47
N GLN A 69 0.18 -19.03 -3.76
CA GLN A 69 1.52 -19.63 -3.75
C GLN A 69 1.51 -21.01 -3.07
N LYS A 70 0.77 -21.17 -1.97
CA LYS A 70 0.60 -22.47 -1.31
C LYS A 70 -0.05 -23.49 -2.23
N GLU A 71 -1.05 -23.11 -3.01
CA GLU A 71 -1.70 -24.00 -3.98
C GLU A 71 -0.79 -24.41 -5.13
N LYS A 72 -0.03 -23.47 -5.70
CA LYS A 72 0.96 -23.75 -6.76
C LYS A 72 2.09 -24.69 -6.30
N ASN A 73 2.44 -24.62 -5.01
CA ASN A 73 3.52 -25.40 -4.42
C ASN A 73 3.06 -26.74 -3.84
N LYS A 74 1.77 -27.13 -3.96
CA LYS A 74 1.33 -28.45 -3.53
C LYS A 74 1.98 -29.50 -4.45
N PRO A 75 2.70 -30.49 -3.92
CA PRO A 75 3.21 -31.58 -4.74
C PRO A 75 2.03 -32.28 -5.42
N GLY A 76 2.14 -32.50 -6.73
CA GLY A 76 1.16 -33.24 -7.50
C GLY A 76 0.91 -34.60 -6.85
N ARG A 77 -0.37 -34.89 -6.56
CA ARG A 77 -0.81 -36.21 -6.10
C ARG A 77 -0.74 -37.22 -7.22
#